data_AF-A0A933FKF4-F1
#
_entry.id   AF-A0A933FKF4-F1
#
_cell.length_a   1.000
_cell.length_b   1.000
_cell.length_c   1.000
_cell.angle_alpha   90.00
_cell.angle_beta   90.00
_cell.angle_gamma   90.00
#
_symmetry.space_group_name_H-M   'P 1'
#
loop_
_entity.id
_entity.type
_entity.pdbx_description
1 polymer ?
#
loop_
_entity_poly.entity_id
_entity_poly.type
_entity_poly.pdbx_seq_one_letter_code
_entity_poly.pdbx_strand_id
1 'polypeptide(L)'
;MQSSSPLSPDEFAAFNRVVKVLYFALFATVGIYWFVLELIARQREPAELGLLKTVLQALAAVTLFAVLYLRFARIGSLVADPAAEPTVQLARLRMLYILCFTLAESVALYGFVLRILGGAREEAIPFFLGSGLLFVLCYPRPRQLPGGSS
;
A
#
# COMPACT_ATOMS: atom_id res chain seq x y z
N MET A 1 -9.33 9.28 36.14
CA MET A 1 -9.17 7.89 35.64
C MET A 1 -10.37 7.58 34.76
N GLN A 2 -10.27 7.81 33.45
CA GLN A 2 -11.29 7.38 32.49
C GLN A 2 -11.11 5.87 32.30
N SER A 3 -12.13 5.09 32.67
CA SER A 3 -12.20 3.68 32.33
C SER A 3 -12.32 3.56 30.80
N SER A 4 -11.21 3.29 30.13
CA SER A 4 -11.20 2.94 28.72
C SER A 4 -12.00 1.64 28.57
N SER A 5 -13.25 1.80 28.14
CA SER A 5 -14.12 0.67 27.86
C SER A 5 -13.44 -0.20 26.81
N PRO A 6 -13.44 -1.54 26.96
CA PRO A 6 -12.89 -2.41 25.94
C PRO A 6 -13.60 -2.12 24.62
N LEU A 7 -12.82 -1.92 23.55
CA LEU A 7 -13.33 -1.69 22.19
C LEU A 7 -14.37 -2.76 21.85
N SER A 8 -15.52 -2.31 21.37
CA SER A 8 -16.61 -3.21 20.99
C SER A 8 -16.21 -4.07 19.77
N PRO A 9 -16.68 -5.32 19.66
CA PRO A 9 -16.47 -6.16 18.48
C PRO A 9 -16.89 -5.47 17.17
N ASP A 10 -17.91 -4.61 17.24
CA ASP A 10 -18.43 -3.84 16.11
C ASP A 10 -17.44 -2.79 15.58
N GLU A 11 -16.67 -2.14 16.45
CA GLU A 11 -15.64 -1.17 16.06
C GLU A 11 -14.48 -1.84 15.32
N PHE A 12 -14.07 -3.04 15.74
CA PHE A 12 -13.06 -3.84 15.03
C PHE A 12 -13.57 -4.31 13.66
N ALA A 13 -14.83 -4.72 13.57
CA ALA A 13 -15.44 -5.12 12.32
C ALA A 13 -15.56 -3.94 11.34
N ALA A 14 -15.98 -2.77 11.83
CA ALA A 14 -16.05 -1.54 11.05
C ALA A 14 -14.66 -1.10 10.56
N PHE A 15 -13.64 -1.14 11.43
CA PHE A 15 -12.26 -0.86 11.08
C PHE A 15 -11.77 -1.76 9.94
N ASN A 16 -11.92 -3.08 10.07
CA ASN A 16 -11.48 -4.03 9.06
C ASN A 16 -12.21 -3.82 7.73
N ARG A 17 -13.50 -3.47 7.77
CA ARG A 17 -14.29 -3.18 6.57
C ARG A 17 -13.75 -1.95 5.84
N VAL A 18 -13.52 -0.84 6.56
CA VAL A 18 -12.99 0.40 5.98
C VAL A 18 -11.62 0.18 5.35
N VAL A 19 -10.70 -0.50 6.05
CA VAL A 19 -9.35 -0.76 5.53
C VAL A 19 -9.40 -1.66 4.30
N LYS A 20 -10.28 -2.68 4.26
CA LYS A 20 -10.46 -3.53 3.09
C LYS A 20 -11.06 -2.78 1.90
N VAL A 21 -12.05 -1.92 2.13
CA VAL A 21 -12.63 -1.09 1.06
C VAL A 21 -11.57 -0.17 0.47
N LEU A 22 -10.77 0.50 1.31
CA LEU A 22 -9.65 1.32 0.86
C LEU A 22 -8.61 0.51 0.09
N TYR A 23 -8.28 -0.68 0.58
CA TYR A 23 -7.36 -1.60 -0.10
C TYR A 23 -7.84 -1.92 -1.52
N PHE A 24 -9.09 -2.36 -1.68
CA PHE A 24 -9.61 -2.71 -2.99
C PHE A 24 -9.75 -1.50 -3.91
N ALA A 25 -10.15 -0.35 -3.37
CA ALA A 25 -10.25 0.89 -4.13
C ALA A 25 -8.88 1.31 -4.70
N LEU A 26 -7.85 1.36 -3.85
CA LEU A 26 -6.48 1.73 -4.25
C LEU A 26 -5.79 0.66 -5.11
N PHE A 27 -6.12 -0.62 -4.92
CA PHE A 27 -5.63 -1.66 -5.80
C PHE A 27 -6.27 -1.55 -7.20
N ALA A 28 -7.56 -1.20 -7.26
CA ALA A 28 -8.25 -0.98 -8.52
C ALA A 28 -7.67 0.23 -9.29
N THR A 29 -7.24 1.30 -8.62
CA THR A 29 -6.60 2.45 -9.29
C THR A 29 -5.31 2.03 -10.00
N VAL A 30 -4.50 1.14 -9.43
CA VAL A 30 -3.31 0.58 -10.11
C VAL A 30 -3.69 -0.13 -11.42
N GLY A 31 -4.77 -0.93 -11.40
CA GLY A 31 -5.29 -1.57 -12.61
C GLY A 31 -5.79 -0.58 -13.65
N ILE A 32 -6.47 0.48 -13.21
CA ILE A 32 -6.94 1.58 -14.07
C ILE A 32 -5.75 2.30 -14.70
N TYR A 33 -4.69 2.60 -13.95
CA TYR A 33 -3.48 3.24 -14.48
C TYR A 33 -2.85 2.41 -15.59
N TRP A 34 -2.74 1.10 -15.39
CA TRP A 34 -2.26 0.19 -16.42
C TRP A 34 -3.13 0.22 -17.68
N PHE A 35 -4.46 0.16 -17.51
CA PHE A 35 -5.40 0.20 -18.61
C PHE A 35 -5.32 1.52 -19.41
N VAL A 36 -5.23 2.65 -18.72
CA VAL A 36 -5.07 3.97 -19.33
C VAL A 36 -3.76 4.06 -20.13
N LEU A 37 -2.66 3.50 -19.62
CA LEU A 37 -1.40 3.46 -20.35
C LEU A 37 -1.49 2.66 -21.63
N GLU A 38 -2.13 1.48 -21.62
CA GLU A 38 -2.33 0.67 -22.83
C GLU A 38 -3.14 1.42 -23.90
N LEU A 39 -4.08 2.27 -23.47
CA LEU A 39 -4.88 3.09 -24.38
C LEU A 39 -4.06 4.23 -25.01
N ILE A 40 -3.23 4.93 -24.23
CA ILE A 40 -2.41 6.06 -24.69
C ILE A 40 -1.17 5.57 -25.47
N ALA A 41 -0.56 4.48 -25.04
CA ALA A 41 0.70 3.96 -25.58
C ALA A 41 0.64 3.56 -27.06
N ARG A 42 -0.55 3.24 -27.58
CA ARG A 42 -0.73 2.91 -29.01
C ARG A 42 -0.38 4.06 -29.94
N GLN A 43 -0.23 5.28 -29.42
CA GLN A 43 -0.04 6.50 -30.22
C GLN A 43 1.34 7.16 -30.04
N ARG A 44 2.27 6.56 -29.28
CA ARG A 44 3.60 7.16 -29.02
C ARG A 44 4.75 6.24 -29.38
N GLU A 45 5.77 6.82 -30.01
CA GLU A 45 7.06 6.16 -30.20
C GLU A 45 7.91 6.20 -28.91
N PRO A 46 8.81 5.21 -28.71
CA PRO A 46 9.68 5.16 -27.54
C PRO A 46 10.67 6.32 -27.55
N ALA A 47 10.87 6.96 -26.39
CA ALA A 47 11.88 8.00 -26.18
C ALA A 47 12.91 7.55 -25.14
N GLU A 48 14.19 7.86 -25.35
CA GLU A 48 15.23 7.56 -24.38
C GLU A 48 15.22 8.57 -23.22
N LEU A 49 14.91 8.07 -22.01
CA LEU A 49 14.72 8.87 -20.79
C LEU A 49 15.81 8.63 -19.73
N GLY A 50 17.03 8.23 -20.15
CA GLY A 50 18.06 7.59 -19.32
C GLY A 50 18.22 8.09 -17.87
N LEU A 51 18.38 9.41 -17.67
CA LEU A 51 18.53 9.98 -16.32
C LEU A 51 17.24 9.88 -15.48
N LEU A 52 16.10 10.23 -16.08
CA LEU A 52 14.81 10.22 -15.38
C LEU A 52 14.41 8.81 -14.96
N LYS A 53 14.65 7.82 -15.82
CA LYS A 53 14.44 6.40 -15.51
C LYS A 53 15.19 6.00 -14.24
N THR A 54 16.48 6.34 -14.18
CA THR A 54 17.32 6.02 -13.01
C THR A 54 16.79 6.67 -11.73
N VAL A 55 16.36 7.93 -11.80
CA VAL A 55 15.77 8.64 -10.64
C VAL A 55 14.47 7.97 -10.18
N LEU A 56 13.56 7.65 -11.11
CA LEU A 56 12.29 6.98 -10.77
C LEU A 56 12.52 5.58 -10.18
N GLN A 57 13.49 4.82 -10.71
CA GLN A 57 13.87 3.52 -10.17
C GLN A 57 14.44 3.64 -8.75
N ALA A 58 15.31 4.61 -8.50
CA ALA A 58 15.84 4.86 -7.17
C ALA A 58 14.74 5.24 -6.17
N LEU A 59 13.80 6.11 -6.56
CA LEU A 59 12.66 6.48 -5.73
C LEU A 59 11.74 5.29 -5.45
N ALA A 60 11.45 4.47 -6.46
CA ALA A 60 10.66 3.25 -6.27
C ALA A 60 11.35 2.27 -5.30
N ALA A 61 12.67 2.08 -5.42
CA ALA A 61 13.42 1.24 -4.50
C ALA A 61 13.33 1.78 -3.06
N VAL A 62 13.58 3.07 -2.85
CA VAL A 62 13.47 3.72 -1.53
C VAL A 62 12.06 3.56 -0.95
N THR A 63 11.01 3.80 -1.74
CA THR A 63 9.62 3.64 -1.31
C THR A 63 9.32 2.19 -0.96
N LEU A 64 9.81 1.22 -1.74
CA LEU A 64 9.65 -0.21 -1.44
C LEU A 64 10.31 -0.59 -0.11
N PHE A 65 11.56 -0.17 0.11
CA PHE A 65 12.23 -0.38 1.40
C PHE A 65 11.50 0.30 2.56
N ALA A 66 10.98 1.51 2.36
CA ALA A 66 10.20 2.21 3.37
C ALA A 66 8.92 1.45 3.75
N VAL A 67 8.18 0.91 2.77
CA VAL A 67 6.98 0.10 3.04
C VAL A 67 7.33 -1.18 3.78
N LEU A 68 8.39 -1.89 3.37
CA LEU A 68 8.85 -3.09 4.07
C LEU A 68 9.25 -2.77 5.51
N TYR A 69 9.98 -1.68 5.74
CA TYR A 69 10.35 -1.23 7.07
C TYR A 69 9.11 -0.90 7.93
N LEU A 70 8.15 -0.14 7.40
CA LEU A 70 6.90 0.15 8.10
C LEU A 70 6.12 -1.13 8.41
N ARG A 71 6.05 -2.06 7.47
CA ARG A 71 5.29 -3.31 7.61
C ARG A 71 5.90 -4.24 8.66
N PHE A 72 7.21 -4.45 8.62
CA PHE A 72 7.87 -5.41 9.51
C PHE A 72 8.31 -4.79 10.83
N ALA A 73 8.90 -3.59 10.82
CA ALA A 73 9.42 -2.97 12.03
C ALA A 73 8.32 -2.26 12.84
N ARG A 74 7.40 -1.54 12.19
CA ARG A 74 6.38 -0.73 12.92
C ARG A 74 5.11 -1.52 13.22
N ILE A 75 4.52 -2.19 12.23
CA ILE A 75 3.28 -2.94 12.49
C ILE A 75 3.56 -4.12 13.42
N GLY A 76 4.68 -4.84 13.22
CA GLY A 76 5.11 -5.93 14.11
C GLY A 76 5.31 -5.49 15.55
N SER A 77 6.04 -4.39 15.78
CA SER A 77 6.28 -3.87 17.14
C SER A 77 5.01 -3.35 17.81
N LEU A 78 4.12 -2.67 17.08
CA LEU A 78 2.84 -2.20 17.63
C LEU A 78 1.89 -3.35 18.00
N VAL A 79 1.98 -4.50 17.32
CA VAL A 79 1.20 -5.69 17.68
C VAL A 79 1.72 -6.32 18.97
N ALA A 80 3.04 -6.24 19.19
CA ALA A 80 3.71 -6.90 20.30
C ALA A 80 3.73 -6.06 21.59
N ASP A 81 3.25 -4.82 21.58
CA ASP A 81 3.20 -3.94 22.75
C ASP A 81 1.87 -4.13 23.53
N PRO A 82 1.89 -4.84 24.68
CA PRO A 82 0.70 -5.08 25.50
C PRO A 82 0.30 -3.87 26.35
N ALA A 83 1.12 -2.82 26.43
CA ALA A 83 0.88 -1.66 27.28
C ALA A 83 0.12 -0.53 26.58
N ALA A 84 -0.09 -0.63 25.26
CA ALA A 84 -0.74 0.41 24.47
C ALA A 84 -2.28 0.40 24.64
N GLU A 85 -2.87 1.57 24.80
CA GLU A 85 -4.31 1.74 24.88
C GLU A 85 -5.00 1.24 23.59
N PRO A 86 -6.04 0.39 23.67
CA PRO A 86 -6.59 -0.30 22.49
C PRO A 86 -7.07 0.63 21.37
N THR A 87 -7.70 1.75 21.74
CA THR A 87 -8.23 2.76 20.81
C THR A 87 -7.11 3.49 20.05
N VAL A 88 -6.05 3.87 20.76
CA VAL A 88 -4.85 4.52 20.20
C VAL A 88 -4.08 3.54 19.30
N GLN A 89 -3.99 2.27 19.70
CA GLN A 89 -3.36 1.22 18.89
C GLN A 89 -4.11 1.03 17.56
N LEU A 90 -5.45 0.99 17.58
CA LEU A 90 -6.27 0.83 16.39
C LEU A 90 -6.12 2.01 15.41
N ALA A 91 -6.13 3.24 15.93
CA ALA A 91 -5.94 4.45 15.12
C ALA A 91 -4.54 4.46 14.45
N ARG A 92 -3.49 4.09 15.18
CA ARG A 92 -2.13 3.98 14.63
C ARG A 92 -2.02 2.89 13.57
N LEU A 93 -2.62 1.72 13.80
CA LEU A 93 -2.68 0.65 12.79
C LEU A 93 -3.40 1.12 11.53
N ARG A 94 -4.52 1.84 11.67
CA ARG A 94 -5.23 2.44 10.53
C ARG A 94 -4.30 3.30 9.68
N MET A 95 -3.61 4.21 10.34
CA MET A 95 -2.73 5.17 9.68
C MET A 95 -1.55 4.46 9.00
N LEU A 96 -0.96 3.46 9.64
CA LEU A 96 0.12 2.65 9.04
C LEU A 96 -0.35 1.88 7.81
N TYR A 97 -1.55 1.28 7.83
CA TYR A 97 -2.10 0.59 6.66
C TYR A 97 -2.37 1.56 5.49
N ILE A 98 -3.01 2.70 5.77
CA ILE A 98 -3.26 3.73 4.75
C ILE A 98 -1.95 4.20 4.15
N LEU A 99 -0.95 4.49 4.99
CA LEU A 99 0.38 4.92 4.54
C LEU A 99 1.04 3.86 3.66
N CYS A 100 0.95 2.57 4.03
CA CYS A 100 1.47 1.48 3.20
C CYS A 100 0.78 1.42 1.84
N PHE A 101 -0.55 1.60 1.78
CA PHE A 101 -1.30 1.57 0.52
C PHE A 101 -0.94 2.77 -0.37
N THR A 102 -0.84 3.97 0.19
CA THR A 102 -0.45 5.18 -0.56
C THR A 102 0.98 5.08 -1.09
N LEU A 103 1.91 4.54 -0.31
CA LEU A 103 3.28 4.33 -0.77
C LEU A 103 3.35 3.23 -1.86
N ALA A 104 2.58 2.15 -1.72
CA ALA A 104 2.47 1.12 -2.76
C ALA A 104 1.90 1.70 -4.07
N GLU A 105 0.86 2.52 -3.99
CA GLU A 105 0.27 3.22 -5.15
C GLU A 105 1.27 4.20 -5.78
N SER A 106 2.07 4.91 -4.98
CA SER A 106 3.10 5.83 -5.47
C SER A 106 4.13 5.12 -6.37
N VAL A 107 4.49 3.87 -6.06
CA VAL A 107 5.36 3.06 -6.92
C VAL A 107 4.73 2.81 -8.30
N ALA A 108 3.43 2.51 -8.36
CA ALA A 108 2.72 2.38 -9.63
C ALA A 108 2.68 3.72 -10.39
N LEU A 109 2.50 4.84 -9.68
CA LEU A 109 2.54 6.18 -10.29
C LEU A 109 3.90 6.51 -10.91
N TYR A 110 5.01 6.07 -10.32
CA TYR A 110 6.34 6.25 -10.94
C TYR A 110 6.45 5.50 -12.27
N GLY A 111 5.97 4.26 -12.34
CA GLY A 111 5.89 3.50 -13.59
C GLY A 111 4.94 4.13 -14.61
N PHE A 112 3.84 4.68 -14.13
CA PHE A 112 2.88 5.41 -14.96
C PHE A 112 3.47 6.66 -15.59
N VAL A 113 4.16 7.49 -14.80
CA VAL A 113 4.86 8.68 -15.29
C VAL A 113 5.95 8.28 -16.29
N LEU A 114 6.75 7.25 -16.00
CA LEU A 114 7.78 6.75 -16.91
C LEU A 114 7.18 6.35 -18.28
N ARG A 115 6.06 5.62 -18.26
CA ARG A 115 5.40 5.17 -19.49
C ARG A 115 4.77 6.33 -20.26
N ILE A 116 4.13 7.27 -19.57
CA ILE A 116 3.59 8.48 -20.19
C ILE A 116 4.69 9.23 -20.93
N LEU A 117 5.88 9.38 -20.34
CA LEU A 117 6.95 10.17 -20.94
C LEU A 117 7.63 9.52 -22.15
N GLY A 118 7.20 8.31 -22.54
CA GLY A 118 7.74 7.59 -23.70
C GLY A 118 8.67 6.42 -23.33
N GLY A 119 8.80 6.09 -22.04
CA GLY A 119 9.55 4.91 -21.61
C GLY A 119 8.96 3.61 -22.16
N ALA A 120 9.80 2.59 -22.33
CA ALA A 120 9.36 1.32 -22.86
C ALA A 120 8.43 0.60 -21.88
N ARG A 121 7.52 -0.24 -22.39
CA ARG A 121 6.59 -1.01 -21.56
C ARG A 121 7.33 -1.91 -20.57
N GLU A 122 8.41 -2.53 -21.02
CA GLU A 122 9.28 -3.41 -20.22
C GLU A 122 9.88 -2.71 -19.00
N GLU A 123 10.11 -1.40 -19.09
CA GLU A 123 10.64 -0.59 -18.00
C GLU A 123 9.57 -0.22 -16.97
N ALA A 124 8.31 -0.09 -17.40
CA ALA A 124 7.19 0.24 -16.53
C ALA A 124 6.67 -0.99 -15.76
N ILE A 125 6.70 -2.18 -16.37
CA ILE A 125 6.26 -3.46 -15.75
C ILE A 125 6.77 -3.65 -14.30
N PRO A 126 8.08 -3.51 -13.99
CA PRO A 126 8.57 -3.74 -12.63
C PRO A 126 7.95 -2.81 -11.58
N PHE A 127 7.55 -1.60 -11.96
CA PHE A 127 6.88 -0.67 -11.04
C PHE A 127 5.46 -1.15 -10.70
N PHE A 128 4.70 -1.60 -11.69
CA PHE A 128 3.35 -2.15 -11.48
C PHE A 128 3.39 -3.46 -10.71
N LEU A 129 4.33 -4.36 -11.06
CA LEU A 129 4.54 -5.60 -10.31
C LEU A 129 4.99 -5.34 -8.87
N GLY A 130 5.92 -4.40 -8.68
CA GLY A 130 6.38 -3.98 -7.35
C GLY A 130 5.26 -3.41 -6.50
N SER A 131 4.43 -2.52 -7.07
CA SER A 131 3.24 -2.01 -6.41
C SER A 131 2.25 -3.12 -6.05
N GLY A 132 1.93 -4.01 -6.99
CA GLY A 132 1.03 -5.15 -6.75
C GLY A 132 1.55 -6.07 -5.64
N LEU A 133 2.85 -6.37 -5.63
CA LEU A 133 3.49 -7.15 -4.58
C LEU A 133 3.39 -6.43 -3.21
N LEU A 134 3.62 -5.11 -3.17
CA LEU A 134 3.46 -4.32 -1.94
C LEU A 134 2.01 -4.37 -1.44
N PHE A 135 1.01 -4.25 -2.32
CA PHE A 135 -0.39 -4.43 -1.93
C PHE A 135 -0.63 -5.83 -1.35
N VAL A 136 -0.12 -6.90 -1.96
CA VAL A 136 -0.27 -8.26 -1.44
C VAL A 136 0.40 -8.39 -0.06
N LEU A 137 1.60 -7.84 0.14
CA LEU A 137 2.32 -7.87 1.41
C LEU A 137 1.63 -7.05 2.52
N CYS A 138 1.00 -5.94 2.13
CA CYS A 138 0.27 -5.04 3.02
C CYS A 138 -1.18 -5.46 3.25
N TYR A 139 -1.61 -6.63 2.74
CA TYR A 139 -2.98 -7.10 2.90
C TYR A 139 -3.41 -7.13 4.38
N PRO A 140 -4.54 -6.50 4.74
CA PRO A 140 -5.02 -6.44 6.11
C PRO A 140 -5.50 -7.83 6.54
N ARG A 141 -4.69 -8.54 7.34
CA ARG A 141 -5.07 -9.82 7.93
C ARG A 141 -6.06 -9.57 9.08
N PRO A 142 -7.22 -10.27 9.12
CA PRO A 142 -8.12 -10.19 10.26
C PRO A 142 -7.38 -10.71 11.50
N ARG A 143 -7.29 -9.91 12.57
CA ARG A 143 -6.99 -10.46 13.90
C ARG A 143 -8.23 -11.24 14.36
N GLN A 144 -8.09 -12.54 14.57
CA GLN A 144 -9.05 -13.32 15.34
C GLN A 144 -8.87 -12.91 16.81
N LEU A 145 -9.95 -12.48 17.46
CA LEU A 145 -9.96 -12.28 18.90
C LEU A 145 -9.63 -13.61 19.59
N PRO A 146 -8.68 -13.66 20.54
CA PRO A 146 -8.50 -14.81 21.40
C PRO A 146 -9.75 -14.92 22.29
N GLY A 147 -10.72 -15.74 21.89
CA GLY A 147 -12.00 -15.89 22.59
C GLY A 147 -13.15 -16.43 21.75
N GLY A 148 -13.00 -16.58 20.43
CA GLY A 148 -13.99 -17.26 19.59
C GLY A 148 -13.86 -18.77 19.65
N SER A 149 -14.08 -19.39 20.82
CA SER A 149 -14.33 -20.83 20.90
C SER A 149 -15.70 -21.11 20.29
N SER A 150 -15.71 -21.78 19.14
CA SER A 150 -16.89 -22.49 18.62
C SER A 150 -17.11 -23.76 19.44
#